data_AF-A0A0E0FPY4-F1
#
_entry.id   AF-A0A0E0FPY4-F1
#
_cell.length_a   1.000
_cell.length_b   1.000
_cell.length_c   1.000
_cell.angle_alpha   90.00
_cell.angle_beta   90.00
_cell.angle_gamma   90.00
#
_symmetry.space_group_name_H-M   'P 1'
#
loop_
_entity.id
_entity.type
_entity.pdbx_description
1 polymer ?
#
loop_
_entity_poly.entity_id
_entity_poly.type
_entity_poly.pdbx_seq_one_letter_code
_entity_poly.pdbx_strand_id
1 'polypeptide(L)'
;MFDVMYKTDGIGLSAPQVGVNVQLMVFNPAGVKGEGEEIVLVNPVVYKMSKRLLVYEESCLSFPGIYANVVRPDNVKIDAQDVTGAKIKVKLSGLSARVFQHEFDHLQGILFFDRMSLDVLESVREGLKDLEKKYEESTGLVSPESIENYKGRKDLISFSR
;
A
#
# COMPACT_ATOMS: atom_id res chain seq x y z
N MET A 1 -8.84 11.47 -6.64
CA MET A 1 -7.84 10.70 -5.87
C MET A 1 -6.64 11.57 -5.51
N PHE A 2 -5.92 12.18 -6.47
CA PHE A 2 -4.82 13.10 -6.16
C PHE A 2 -5.16 14.20 -5.15
N ASP A 3 -6.31 14.85 -5.27
CA ASP A 3 -6.69 15.90 -4.31
C ASP A 3 -6.83 15.37 -2.87
N VAL A 4 -7.29 14.13 -2.69
CA VAL A 4 -7.33 13.48 -1.36
C VAL A 4 -5.92 13.14 -0.91
N MET A 5 -5.11 12.54 -1.78
CA MET A 5 -3.70 12.19 -1.50
C MET A 5 -2.92 13.40 -0.99
N TYR A 6 -2.99 14.54 -1.70
CA TYR A 6 -2.31 15.77 -1.29
C TYR A 6 -2.91 16.41 -0.04
N LYS A 7 -4.23 16.35 0.15
CA LYS A 7 -4.88 16.88 1.36
C LYS A 7 -4.46 16.13 2.63
N THR A 8 -4.02 14.89 2.50
CA THR A 8 -3.58 14.04 3.61
C THR A 8 -2.07 13.86 3.65
N ASP A 9 -1.30 14.73 2.97
CA ASP A 9 0.17 14.68 2.89
C ASP A 9 0.71 13.30 2.46
N GLY A 10 -0.06 12.58 1.63
CA GLY A 10 0.28 11.25 1.12
C GLY A 10 1.12 11.33 -0.15
N ILE A 11 1.91 10.28 -0.39
CA ILE A 11 2.70 10.11 -1.62
C ILE A 11 2.10 9.06 -2.57
N GLY A 12 1.09 8.32 -2.10
CA GLY A 12 0.35 7.29 -2.84
C GLY A 12 -1.07 7.15 -2.32
N LEU A 13 -1.99 6.71 -3.19
CA LEU A 13 -3.37 6.41 -2.85
C LEU A 13 -3.98 5.41 -3.83
N SER A 14 -4.54 4.33 -3.30
CA SER A 14 -5.27 3.31 -4.04
C SER A 14 -6.79 3.51 -3.91
N ALA A 15 -7.55 3.10 -4.93
CA ALA A 15 -8.99 3.29 -4.96
C ALA A 15 -9.75 2.64 -3.76
N PRO A 16 -9.35 1.45 -3.25
CA PRO A 16 -9.97 0.87 -2.06
C PRO A 16 -9.93 1.79 -0.83
N GLN A 17 -8.87 2.57 -0.65
CA GLN A 17 -8.74 3.49 0.50
C GLN A 17 -9.74 4.64 0.48
N VAL A 18 -10.36 4.93 -0.67
CA VAL A 18 -11.46 5.89 -0.81
C VAL A 18 -12.81 5.22 -1.01
N GLY A 19 -12.92 3.93 -0.67
CA GLY A 19 -14.16 3.16 -0.70
C GLY A 19 -14.57 2.64 -2.08
N VAL A 20 -13.64 2.63 -3.05
CA VAL A 20 -13.93 2.19 -4.43
C VAL A 20 -13.09 0.96 -4.76
N ASN A 21 -13.71 -0.22 -4.79
CA ASN A 21 -13.05 -1.50 -5.01
C ASN A 21 -12.76 -1.78 -6.50
N VAL A 22 -11.89 -0.96 -7.11
CA VAL A 22 -11.40 -1.12 -8.49
C VAL A 22 -9.87 -1.11 -8.53
N GLN A 23 -9.28 -1.68 -9.60
CA GLN A 23 -7.84 -1.75 -9.80
C GLN A 23 -7.27 -0.42 -10.32
N LEU A 24 -7.26 0.61 -9.47
CA LEU A 24 -6.78 1.95 -9.78
C LEU A 24 -5.94 2.50 -8.64
N MET A 25 -4.78 3.07 -8.98
CA MET A 25 -3.93 3.80 -8.04
C MET A 25 -3.37 5.07 -8.65
N VAL A 26 -3.07 6.01 -7.77
CA VAL A 26 -2.34 7.24 -8.09
C VAL A 26 -1.18 7.40 -7.11
N PHE A 27 -0.06 7.94 -7.57
CA PHE A 27 1.03 8.30 -6.66
C PHE A 27 1.91 9.39 -7.25
N ASN A 28 2.53 10.16 -6.36
CA ASN A 28 3.56 11.13 -6.68
C ASN A 28 4.63 11.06 -5.58
N PRO A 29 5.83 10.52 -5.87
CA PRO A 29 6.89 10.38 -4.88
C PRO A 29 7.37 11.69 -4.24
N ALA A 30 7.13 12.84 -4.87
CA ALA A 30 7.44 14.15 -4.28
C ALA A 30 6.43 14.59 -3.22
N GLY A 31 5.20 14.04 -3.23
CA GLY A 31 4.16 14.36 -2.25
C GLY A 31 3.56 15.76 -2.35
N VAL A 32 3.99 16.59 -3.30
CA VAL A 32 3.57 17.99 -3.44
C VAL A 32 2.93 18.22 -4.81
N LYS A 33 1.77 18.88 -4.84
CA LYS A 33 1.06 19.20 -6.08
C LYS A 33 1.87 20.17 -6.92
N GLY A 34 2.13 19.81 -8.18
CA GLY A 34 2.96 20.60 -9.09
C GLY A 34 4.47 20.36 -8.99
N GLU A 35 4.91 19.49 -8.08
CA GLU A 35 6.30 19.02 -8.01
C GLU A 35 6.36 17.52 -8.29
N GLY A 36 7.48 17.03 -8.82
CA GLY A 36 7.64 15.63 -9.18
C GLY A 36 6.78 15.19 -10.36
N GLU A 37 6.34 13.94 -10.35
CA GLU A 37 5.58 13.32 -11.43
C GLU A 37 4.33 12.65 -10.84
N GLU A 38 3.16 13.05 -11.34
CA GLU A 38 1.88 12.40 -11.04
C GLU A 38 1.72 11.16 -11.92
N ILE A 39 1.71 9.98 -11.29
CA ILE A 39 1.58 8.70 -11.99
C ILE A 39 0.22 8.09 -11.68
N VAL A 40 -0.48 7.65 -12.73
CA VAL A 40 -1.76 6.94 -12.63
C VAL A 40 -1.60 5.58 -13.29
N LEU A 41 -1.95 4.52 -12.57
CA LEU A 41 -1.92 3.16 -13.10
C LEU A 41 -3.30 2.51 -12.93
N VAL A 42 -3.86 2.08 -14.05
CA VAL A 42 -5.10 1.32 -14.12
C VAL A 42 -4.78 -0.13 -14.46
N ASN A 43 -5.44 -1.07 -13.78
CA ASN A 43 -5.23 -2.51 -13.95
C ASN A 43 -3.74 -2.94 -13.93
N PRO A 44 -2.92 -2.49 -12.96
CA PRO A 44 -1.50 -2.81 -12.94
C PRO A 44 -1.25 -4.31 -12.71
N VAL A 45 -0.21 -4.83 -13.35
CA VAL A 45 0.27 -6.22 -13.20
C VAL A 45 1.79 -6.20 -13.07
N VAL A 46 2.31 -6.75 -11.97
CA VAL A 46 3.75 -6.88 -11.75
C VAL A 46 4.28 -8.11 -12.46
N TYR A 47 5.08 -7.93 -13.50
CA TYR A 47 5.65 -9.06 -14.26
C TYR A 47 7.11 -9.37 -13.89
N LYS A 48 7.79 -8.49 -13.14
CA LYS A 48 9.15 -8.74 -12.65
C LYS A 48 9.47 -7.93 -11.41
N MET A 49 10.20 -8.54 -10.48
CA MET A 49 10.77 -7.91 -9.30
C MET A 49 12.28 -8.13 -9.22
N SER A 50 12.99 -7.26 -8.49
CA SER A 50 14.39 -7.49 -8.14
C SER A 50 14.53 -8.54 -7.04
N LYS A 51 15.63 -9.29 -7.06
CA LYS A 51 16.04 -10.16 -5.94
C LYS A 51 16.57 -9.37 -4.75
N ARG A 52 17.08 -8.15 -4.99
CA ARG A 52 17.52 -7.26 -3.93
C ARG A 52 16.31 -6.78 -3.14
N LEU A 53 16.35 -7.00 -1.83
CA LEU A 53 15.34 -6.56 -0.88
C LEU A 53 15.88 -5.38 -0.08
N LEU A 54 15.01 -4.44 0.24
CA LEU A 54 15.31 -3.28 1.08
C LEU A 54 14.28 -3.17 2.21
N VAL A 55 14.78 -2.83 3.40
CA VAL A 55 13.96 -2.41 4.54
C VAL A 55 13.66 -0.92 4.38
N TYR A 56 12.43 -0.51 4.63
CA TYR A 56 12.03 0.89 4.67
C TYR A 56 10.91 1.06 5.68
N GLU A 57 10.88 2.19 6.39
CA GLU A 57 9.79 2.53 7.30
C GLU A 57 8.58 3.00 6.48
N GLU A 58 7.49 2.25 6.52
CA GLU A 58 6.24 2.56 5.83
C GLU A 58 5.20 3.07 6.83
N SER A 59 4.30 3.91 6.32
CA SER A 59 3.03 4.28 6.94
C SER A 59 1.93 4.16 5.90
N CYS A 60 0.68 4.23 6.35
CA CYS A 60 -0.48 4.13 5.48
C CYS A 60 -1.57 5.10 5.96
N LEU A 61 -2.23 5.79 5.02
CA LEU A 61 -3.33 6.71 5.34
C LEU A 61 -4.51 6.01 6.04
N SER A 62 -4.67 4.70 5.81
CA SER A 62 -5.68 3.87 6.48
C SER A 62 -5.29 3.47 7.91
N PHE A 63 -4.04 3.69 8.31
CA PHE A 63 -3.51 3.36 9.65
C PHE A 63 -2.83 4.59 10.28
N PRO A 64 -3.60 5.63 10.63
CA PRO A 64 -3.03 6.89 11.10
C PRO A 64 -2.13 6.72 12.32
N GLY A 65 -0.91 7.23 12.25
CA GLY A 65 0.05 7.20 13.36
C GLY A 65 0.83 5.89 13.51
N ILE A 66 0.62 4.90 12.64
CA ILE A 66 1.37 3.64 12.66
C ILE A 66 2.48 3.68 11.60
N TYR A 67 3.71 3.51 12.07
CA TYR A 67 4.94 3.48 11.26
C TYR A 67 5.69 2.19 11.57
N ALA A 68 6.14 1.48 10.54
CA ALA A 68 6.80 0.19 10.73
C ALA A 68 7.73 -0.16 9.58
N ASN A 69 8.80 -0.89 9.89
CA ASN A 69 9.74 -1.38 8.89
C ASN A 69 9.16 -2.53 8.07
N VAL A 70 9.15 -2.39 6.74
CA VAL A 70 8.66 -3.40 5.80
C VAL A 70 9.72 -3.74 4.76
N VAL A 71 9.93 -5.04 4.52
CA VAL A 71 10.88 -5.55 3.53
C VAL A 71 10.19 -5.70 2.17
N ARG A 72 10.72 -5.05 1.13
CA ARG A 72 10.24 -5.19 -0.25
C ARG A 72 11.37 -5.25 -1.27
N PRO A 73 11.13 -5.82 -2.46
CA PRO A 73 11.99 -5.63 -3.62
C PRO A 73 12.33 -4.16 -3.88
N ASP A 74 13.60 -3.89 -4.20
CA ASP A 74 14.12 -2.57 -4.57
C ASP A 74 13.42 -2.02 -5.83
N ASN A 75 13.23 -2.89 -6.84
CA ASN A 75 12.73 -2.49 -8.16
C ASN A 75 11.65 -3.44 -8.67
N VAL A 76 10.71 -2.89 -9.45
CA VAL A 76 9.61 -3.63 -10.07
C VAL A 76 9.42 -3.22 -11.54
N LYS A 77 8.91 -4.15 -12.35
CA LYS A 77 8.45 -3.87 -13.71
C LYS A 77 6.97 -4.26 -13.85
N ILE A 78 6.21 -3.34 -14.42
CA ILE A 78 4.76 -3.32 -14.36
C ILE A 78 4.21 -3.15 -15.78
N ASP A 79 3.19 -3.93 -16.11
CA ASP A 79 2.31 -3.67 -17.25
C ASP A 79 1.02 -3.06 -16.68
N ALA A 80 0.51 -1.98 -17.27
CA ALA A 80 -0.68 -1.27 -16.80
C ALA A 80 -1.40 -0.59 -17.98
N GLN A 81 -2.47 0.14 -17.67
CA GLN A 81 -3.14 1.06 -18.57
C GLN A 81 -3.05 2.48 -18.01
N ASP A 82 -3.00 3.47 -18.90
CA ASP A 82 -3.19 4.87 -18.53
C ASP A 82 -4.68 5.23 -18.42
N VAL A 83 -4.98 6.51 -18.14
CA VAL A 83 -6.34 7.03 -17.99
C VAL A 83 -7.19 6.95 -19.27
N THR A 84 -6.57 6.76 -20.44
CA THR A 84 -7.25 6.56 -21.73
C THR A 84 -7.52 5.09 -22.04
N GLY A 85 -6.96 4.18 -21.24
CA GLY A 85 -6.99 2.73 -21.47
C GLY A 85 -5.85 2.22 -22.36
N ALA A 86 -4.91 3.08 -22.77
CA ALA A 86 -3.77 2.65 -23.55
C ALA A 86 -2.79 1.85 -22.69
N LYS A 87 -2.25 0.75 -23.23
CA LYS A 87 -1.31 -0.10 -22.50
C LYS A 87 0.04 0.58 -22.35
N ILE A 88 0.58 0.57 -21.14
CA ILE A 88 1.88 1.16 -20.79
C ILE A 88 2.74 0.14 -20.04
N LYS A 89 4.06 0.31 -20.13
CA LYS A 89 5.05 -0.44 -19.35
C LYS A 89 5.84 0.51 -18.48
N VAL A 90 5.89 0.23 -17.18
CA VAL A 90 6.55 1.10 -16.20
C VAL A 90 7.65 0.31 -15.49
N LYS A 91 8.81 0.94 -15.30
CA LYS A 91 9.90 0.40 -14.49
C LYS A 91 10.12 1.36 -13.33
N LEU A 92 9.98 0.88 -12.12
CA LEU A 92 10.14 1.68 -10.91
C LEU A 92 11.30 1.14 -10.08
N SER A 93 11.96 2.04 -9.37
CA SER A 93 13.05 1.76 -8.42
C SER A 93 12.97 2.71 -7.24
N GLY A 94 13.62 2.38 -6.13
CA GLY A 94 13.71 3.25 -4.96
C GLY A 94 12.34 3.62 -4.39
N LEU A 95 12.13 4.91 -4.08
CA LEU A 95 10.89 5.37 -3.44
C LEU A 95 9.65 5.13 -4.32
N SER A 96 9.73 5.35 -5.64
CA SER A 96 8.58 5.10 -6.52
C SER A 96 8.19 3.61 -6.55
N ALA A 97 9.16 2.70 -6.52
CA ALA A 97 8.88 1.27 -6.42
C ALA A 97 8.28 0.90 -5.06
N ARG A 98 8.75 1.54 -3.98
CA ARG A 98 8.21 1.36 -2.62
C ARG A 98 6.74 1.73 -2.56
N VAL A 99 6.40 2.95 -2.98
CA VAL A 99 5.02 3.46 -2.99
C VAL A 99 4.13 2.60 -3.87
N PHE A 100 4.57 2.28 -5.09
CA PHE A 100 3.79 1.40 -5.97
C PHE A 100 3.49 0.06 -5.32
N GLN A 101 4.47 -0.61 -4.70
CA GLN A 101 4.25 -1.93 -4.11
C GLN A 101 3.29 -1.87 -2.91
N HIS A 102 3.31 -0.78 -2.14
CA HIS A 102 2.36 -0.53 -1.06
C HIS A 102 0.95 -0.32 -1.60
N GLU A 103 0.77 0.55 -2.59
CA GLU A 103 -0.55 0.79 -3.19
C GLU A 103 -1.06 -0.44 -3.95
N PHE A 104 -0.16 -1.24 -4.51
CA PHE A 104 -0.52 -2.45 -5.25
C PHE A 104 -1.05 -3.53 -4.30
N ASP A 105 -0.50 -3.61 -3.09
CA ASP A 105 -1.03 -4.47 -2.03
C ASP A 105 -2.48 -4.13 -1.70
N HIS A 106 -2.81 -2.84 -1.57
CA HIS A 106 -4.19 -2.43 -1.34
C HIS A 106 -5.14 -2.90 -2.44
N LEU A 107 -4.71 -2.86 -3.71
CA LEU A 107 -5.48 -3.40 -4.82
C LEU A 107 -5.70 -4.92 -4.75
N GLN A 108 -4.87 -5.63 -3.97
CA GLN A 108 -4.98 -7.07 -3.73
C GLN A 108 -5.61 -7.42 -2.37
N GLY A 109 -6.08 -6.43 -1.60
CA GLY A 109 -6.57 -6.66 -0.23
C GLY A 109 -5.45 -7.14 0.70
N ILE A 110 -4.23 -6.66 0.47
CA ILE A 110 -3.06 -6.86 1.33
C ILE A 110 -2.79 -5.52 2.02
N LEU A 111 -2.56 -5.57 3.33
CA LEU A 111 -2.28 -4.40 4.15
C LEU A 111 -0.80 -4.43 4.54
N PHE A 112 -0.17 -3.28 4.77
CA PHE A 112 1.28 -3.24 5.01
C PHE A 112 1.74 -4.05 6.23
N PHE A 113 0.88 -4.20 7.26
CA PHE A 113 1.15 -5.05 8.41
C PHE A 113 1.20 -6.53 8.06
N ASP A 114 0.57 -6.93 6.94
CA ASP A 114 0.72 -8.30 6.46
C ASP A 114 2.19 -8.62 6.18
N ARG A 115 2.97 -7.64 5.72
CA ARG A 115 4.37 -7.76 5.29
C ARG A 115 5.41 -7.48 6.38
N MET A 116 4.97 -7.20 7.60
CA MET A 116 5.88 -7.02 8.73
C MET A 116 6.45 -8.38 9.19
N SER A 117 7.68 -8.37 9.72
CA SER A 117 8.15 -9.50 10.52
C SER A 117 7.37 -9.57 11.83
N LEU A 118 7.36 -10.73 12.50
CA LEU A 118 6.58 -10.91 13.73
C LEU A 118 6.99 -9.92 14.83
N ASP A 119 8.28 -9.63 14.96
CA ASP A 119 8.82 -8.66 15.91
C ASP A 119 8.38 -7.22 15.60
N VAL A 120 8.38 -6.82 14.32
CA VAL A 120 7.90 -5.50 13.91
C VAL A 120 6.39 -5.41 14.11
N LEU A 121 5.64 -6.45 13.75
CA LEU A 121 4.20 -6.50 13.95
C LEU A 121 3.82 -6.35 15.43
N GLU A 122 4.55 -7.03 16.32
CA GLU A 122 4.33 -6.95 17.76
C GLU A 122 4.52 -5.50 18.27
N SER A 123 5.49 -4.77 17.71
CA SER A 123 5.76 -3.38 18.09
C SER A 123 4.62 -2.41 17.77
N VAL A 124 3.74 -2.76 16.82
CA VAL A 124 2.59 -1.93 16.41
C VAL A 124 1.23 -2.54 16.80
N ARG A 125 1.21 -3.70 17.46
CA ARG A 125 -0.01 -4.47 17.76
C ARG A 125 -1.05 -3.65 18.50
N GLU A 126 -0.65 -2.91 19.52
CA GLU A 126 -1.57 -2.10 20.32
C GLU A 126 -2.22 -0.98 19.48
N GLY A 127 -1.46 -0.36 18.57
CA GLY A 127 -2.01 0.63 17.64
C GLY A 127 -3.05 0.03 16.68
N LEU A 128 -2.85 -1.22 16.25
CA LEU A 128 -3.84 -1.94 15.43
C LEU A 128 -5.11 -2.27 16.22
N LYS A 129 -4.98 -2.70 17.49
CA LYS A 129 -6.13 -2.93 18.38
C LYS A 129 -6.93 -1.66 18.62
N ASP A 130 -6.26 -0.51 18.80
CA ASP A 130 -6.92 0.77 18.97
C ASP A 130 -7.78 1.12 17.73
N LEU A 131 -7.31 0.79 16.52
CA LEU A 131 -8.07 0.96 15.29
C LEU A 131 -9.27 0.01 15.20
N GLU A 132 -9.10 -1.27 15.57
CA GLU A 132 -10.20 -2.25 15.66
C GLU A 132 -11.30 -1.73 16.60
N LYS A 133 -10.93 -1.33 17.82
CA LYS A 133 -11.87 -0.78 18.80
C LYS A 133 -12.56 0.49 18.28
N LYS A 134 -11.82 1.39 17.65
CA LYS A 134 -12.39 2.63 17.07
C LYS A 134 -13.39 2.33 15.96
N TYR A 135 -13.13 1.30 15.15
CA TYR A 135 -14.08 0.83 14.15
C TYR A 135 -15.38 0.34 14.82
N GLU A 136 -15.27 -0.46 15.88
CA GLU A 136 -16.43 -0.96 16.61
C GLU A 136 -17.25 0.16 17.26
N GLU A 137 -16.58 1.11 17.90
CA GLU A 137 -17.24 2.27 18.54
C GLU A 137 -17.94 3.18 17.53
N SER A 138 -17.34 3.39 16.35
CA SER A 138 -17.89 4.30 15.34
C SER A 138 -19.00 3.68 14.50
N THR A 139 -18.99 2.36 14.31
CA THR A 139 -19.97 1.67 13.45
C THR A 139 -21.02 0.88 14.23
N GLY A 140 -20.75 0.52 15.48
CA GLY A 140 -21.57 -0.42 16.26
C GLY A 140 -21.48 -1.87 15.79
N LEU A 141 -20.57 -2.19 14.87
CA LEU A 141 -20.33 -3.53 14.34
C LEU A 141 -19.03 -4.09 14.92
N VAL A 142 -18.94 -5.41 15.09
CA VAL A 142 -17.68 -6.07 15.45
C VAL A 142 -16.66 -5.89 14.32
N SER A 143 -15.39 -5.69 14.66
CA SER A 143 -14.33 -5.59 13.65
C SER A 143 -14.29 -6.88 12.81
N PRO A 144 -14.32 -6.78 11.47
CA PRO A 144 -14.34 -7.95 10.60
C PRO A 144 -13.02 -8.74 10.62
N GLU A 145 -11.94 -8.11 11.08
CA GLU A 145 -10.62 -8.71 11.27
C GLU A 145 -10.07 -8.35 12.66
N SER A 146 -9.20 -9.21 13.19
CA SER A 146 -8.52 -8.93 14.46
C SER A 146 -7.09 -9.41 14.45
N ILE A 147 -6.18 -8.54 14.89
CA ILE A 147 -4.75 -8.76 14.99
C ILE A 147 -4.38 -9.87 15.98
N GLU A 148 -5.23 -10.14 16.96
CA GLU A 148 -5.06 -11.25 17.91
C GLU A 148 -5.16 -12.62 17.23
N ASN A 149 -5.96 -12.71 16.17
CA ASN A 149 -6.14 -13.94 15.39
C ASN A 149 -5.17 -14.04 14.22
N TYR A 150 -4.39 -12.98 13.95
CA TYR A 150 -3.50 -12.91 12.81
C TYR A 150 -2.24 -13.75 13.02
N LYS A 151 -1.98 -14.69 12.11
CA LYS A 151 -0.87 -15.66 12.19
C LYS A 151 0.29 -15.34 11.24
N GLY A 152 0.29 -14.16 10.61
CA GLY A 152 1.20 -13.86 9.50
C GLY A 152 0.74 -14.50 8.18
N ARG A 153 1.03 -13.87 7.04
CA ARG A 153 0.98 -14.56 5.73
C ARG A 153 2.35 -15.17 5.43
N LYS A 154 2.37 -16.36 4.84
CA LYS A 154 3.61 -17.08 4.49
C LYS A 154 4.22 -16.66 3.14
N ASP A 155 3.44 -16.04 2.25
CA ASP A 155 3.83 -15.75 0.85
C ASP A 155 4.02 -14.25 0.57
N LEU A 156 4.81 -13.57 1.41
CA LEU A 156 4.90 -12.10 1.46
C LEU A 156 5.72 -11.43 0.37
N ILE A 157 6.28 -12.16 -0.59
CA ILE A 157 7.09 -11.57 -1.68
C ILE A 157 6.59 -12.03 -3.06
N SER A 158 5.49 -12.76 -3.12
CA SER A 158 4.87 -13.19 -4.38
C SER A 158 3.73 -12.25 -4.76
N PHE A 159 3.92 -11.48 -5.84
CA PHE A 159 2.82 -10.82 -6.55
C PHE A 159 2.27 -11.68 -7.70
N SER A 160 2.76 -12.91 -7.87
CA SER A 160 2.28 -13.82 -8.91
C SER A 160 1.11 -14.64 -8.39
N ARG A 161 -0.05 -14.42 -9.00
CA ARG A 161 -1.06 -15.47 -9.22
C ARG A 161 -1.17 -15.70 -10.71
#